data_AF-A5E400-F1
#
_entry.id   AF-A5E400-F1
#
_cell.length_a   1.000
_cell.length_b   1.000
_cell.length_c   1.000
_cell.angle_alpha   90.00
_cell.angle_beta   90.00
_cell.angle_gamma   90.00
#
_symmetry.space_group_name_H-M   'P 1'
#
loop_
_entity.id
_entity.type
_entity.pdbx_description
1 polymer ?
#
loop_
_entity_poly.entity_id
_entity_poly.type
_entity_poly.pdbx_seq_one_letter_code
_entity_poly.pdbx_strand_id
1 'polypeptide(L)'
;MLEGKFDESTFLKKIVDAIKDSVKLCNFNCTEHGITVQAVDDSRVLLVSLLVGQTAFSEYRCDRDVTLGIDLESFSKIIKCGQNEDYLTLLADENPDSVMTIFEDKKRERVSEYNLKLMNIDSEFLKIDDMDYDSVINMPSAEFSKIVRDLKNLSESLNIIVTKDSVKFTSEGETGSGSVVLKPYTDIEKPDESVSVHLDNPVDLTFGLKYLNDIVKGASLSSSITIKLADKTPALFEFKLAVGGYLRFYLAPKFDEDE
;
A
#
# COMPACT_ATOMS: atom_id res chain seq x y z
N MET A 1 5.72 10.89 24.57
CA MET A 1 5.49 11.82 23.44
C MET A 1 5.90 11.15 22.15
N LEU A 2 5.20 11.44 21.05
CA LEU A 2 5.57 11.08 19.68
C LEU A 2 6.10 12.32 18.96
N GLU A 3 7.26 12.17 18.33
CA GLU A 3 7.85 13.11 17.38
C GLU A 3 8.48 12.33 16.22
N GLY A 4 7.89 12.42 15.03
CA GLY A 4 8.38 11.75 13.83
C GLY A 4 8.56 12.74 12.70
N LYS A 5 9.81 13.02 12.33
CA LYS A 5 10.20 13.96 11.26
C LYS A 5 10.61 13.21 9.99
N PHE A 6 9.95 13.53 8.89
CA PHE A 6 10.31 13.10 7.54
C PHE A 6 11.13 14.20 6.85
N ASP A 7 12.14 13.79 6.08
CA ASP A 7 12.94 14.72 5.28
C ASP A 7 12.12 15.39 4.17
N GLU A 8 11.18 14.67 3.57
CA GLU A 8 10.28 15.16 2.53
C GLU A 8 8.83 14.77 2.84
N SER A 9 7.95 15.76 2.88
CA SER A 9 6.52 15.55 3.12
C SER A 9 5.86 14.67 2.06
N THR A 10 6.42 14.62 0.85
CA THR A 10 5.97 13.78 -0.27
C THR A 10 5.85 12.31 0.13
N PHE A 11 6.72 11.82 1.00
CA PHE A 11 6.70 10.43 1.43
C PHE A 11 5.39 10.07 2.13
N LEU A 12 5.01 10.80 3.18
CA LEU A 12 3.75 10.54 3.89
C LEU A 12 2.53 10.84 3.02
N LYS A 13 2.59 11.88 2.16
CA LYS A 13 1.53 12.17 1.19
C LYS A 13 1.24 10.99 0.28
N LYS A 14 2.28 10.38 -0.29
CA LYS A 14 2.15 9.19 -1.15
C LYS A 14 1.60 8.00 -0.40
N ILE A 15 2.02 7.77 0.85
CA ILE A 15 1.50 6.69 1.70
C ILE A 15 0.00 6.87 1.90
N VAL A 16 -0.44 8.03 2.34
CA VAL A 16 -1.86 8.31 2.60
C VAL A 16 -2.68 8.26 1.32
N ASP A 17 -2.18 8.82 0.21
CA ASP A 17 -2.86 8.74 -1.09
C ASP A 17 -2.98 7.30 -1.61
N ALA A 18 -2.06 6.40 -1.24
CA ALA A 18 -2.12 4.98 -1.62
C ALA A 18 -3.18 4.18 -0.85
N ILE A 19 -3.57 4.59 0.37
CA ILE A 19 -4.45 3.79 1.23
C ILE A 19 -5.84 4.41 1.46
N LYS A 20 -6.00 5.73 1.33
CA LYS A 20 -7.23 6.46 1.69
C LYS A 20 -8.50 6.04 0.95
N ASP A 21 -8.35 5.46 -0.24
CA ASP A 21 -9.49 5.01 -1.05
C ASP A 21 -9.85 3.55 -0.76
N SER A 22 -8.94 2.80 -0.15
CA SER A 22 -9.17 1.43 0.34
C SER A 22 -9.82 1.43 1.73
N VAL A 23 -9.39 2.34 2.60
CA VAL A 23 -9.85 2.44 4.00
C VAL A 23 -10.05 3.90 4.37
N LYS A 24 -11.16 4.22 5.06
CA LYS A 24 -11.47 5.60 5.48
C LYS A 24 -10.87 5.95 6.83
N LEU A 25 -11.04 5.04 7.80
CA LEU A 25 -10.61 5.21 9.18
C LEU A 25 -9.55 4.16 9.48
N CYS A 26 -8.43 4.56 10.10
CA CYS A 26 -7.42 3.61 10.54
C CYS A 26 -6.62 4.12 11.74
N ASN A 27 -6.01 3.18 12.46
CA ASN A 27 -5.12 3.46 13.59
C ASN A 27 -3.67 3.45 13.12
N PHE A 28 -2.96 4.56 13.35
CA PHE A 28 -1.51 4.64 13.24
C PHE A 28 -0.92 4.30 14.60
N ASN A 29 -0.44 3.08 14.74
CA ASN A 29 0.19 2.59 15.96
C ASN A 29 1.67 2.96 15.92
N CYS A 30 2.05 3.92 16.76
CA CYS A 30 3.41 4.43 16.88
C CYS A 30 4.09 3.75 18.07
N THR A 31 5.30 3.23 17.84
CA THR A 31 6.13 2.54 18.83
C THR A 31 7.56 3.03 18.69
N GLU A 32 8.49 2.63 19.57
CA GLU A 32 9.92 3.00 19.42
C GLU A 32 10.54 2.55 18.07
N HIS A 33 9.97 1.54 17.42
CA HIS A 33 10.47 0.98 16.16
C HIS A 33 9.90 1.66 14.90
N GLY A 34 8.94 2.57 15.04
CA GLY A 34 8.28 3.25 13.93
C GLY A 34 6.76 3.18 14.01
N ILE A 35 6.13 3.42 12.85
CA ILE A 35 4.67 3.51 12.71
C ILE A 35 4.15 2.32 11.92
N THR A 36 3.11 1.69 12.44
CA THR A 36 2.36 0.63 11.73
C THR A 36 0.91 1.04 11.54
N VAL A 37 0.33 0.64 10.42
CA VAL A 37 -1.11 0.75 10.17
C VAL A 37 -1.61 -0.61 9.73
N GLN A 38 -2.73 -1.02 10.31
CA GLN A 38 -3.47 -2.17 9.85
C GLN A 38 -4.94 -1.81 9.80
N ALA A 39 -5.57 -2.00 8.64
CA ALA A 39 -6.96 -1.64 8.44
C ALA A 39 -7.60 -2.54 7.39
N VAL A 40 -8.84 -2.94 7.67
CA VAL A 40 -9.66 -3.75 6.76
C VAL A 40 -10.71 -2.84 6.14
N ASP A 41 -11.01 -3.05 4.86
CA ASP A 41 -12.06 -2.30 4.18
C ASP A 41 -13.47 -2.66 4.69
N ASP A 42 -14.47 -1.85 4.33
CA ASP A 42 -15.86 -2.05 4.78
C ASP A 42 -16.43 -3.42 4.36
N SER A 43 -15.96 -4.00 3.25
CA SER A 43 -16.40 -5.32 2.77
C SER A 43 -15.66 -6.50 3.41
N ARG A 44 -14.58 -6.23 4.15
CA ARG A 44 -13.69 -7.23 4.75
C ARG A 44 -13.01 -8.17 3.76
N VAL A 45 -12.79 -7.70 2.53
CA VAL A 45 -12.15 -8.45 1.44
C VAL A 45 -10.70 -7.99 1.23
N LEU A 46 -10.40 -6.74 1.58
CA LEU A 46 -9.09 -6.11 1.42
C LEU A 46 -8.54 -5.69 2.79
N LEU A 47 -7.36 -6.21 3.14
CA LEU A 47 -6.60 -5.79 4.31
C LEU A 47 -5.37 -4.98 3.85
N VAL A 48 -5.20 -3.79 4.42
CA VAL A 48 -4.03 -2.93 4.25
C VAL A 48 -3.11 -3.12 5.47
N SER A 49 -1.82 -3.35 5.23
CA SER A 49 -0.77 -3.40 6.25
C SER A 49 0.41 -2.53 5.83
N LEU A 50 0.68 -1.50 6.62
CA LEU A 50 1.78 -0.57 6.43
C LEU A 50 2.77 -0.72 7.59
N LEU A 51 4.05 -0.72 7.26
CA LEU A 51 5.15 -0.53 8.20
C LEU A 51 6.01 0.63 7.69
N VAL A 52 6.18 1.65 8.52
CA VAL A 52 7.15 2.73 8.34
C VAL A 52 8.11 2.66 9.52
N GLY A 53 9.22 1.96 9.35
CA GLY A 53 10.23 1.79 10.38
C GLY A 53 10.96 3.09 10.70
N GLN A 54 11.59 3.14 11.86
CA GLN A 54 12.31 4.31 12.37
C GLN A 54 13.33 4.90 11.37
N THR A 55 13.96 4.06 10.55
CA THR A 55 14.96 4.52 9.56
C THR A 55 14.36 5.35 8.42
N ALA A 56 13.04 5.33 8.23
CA ALA A 56 12.36 6.16 7.22
C ALA A 56 12.22 7.64 7.65
N PHE A 57 12.53 7.95 8.92
CA PHE A 57 12.48 9.27 9.49
C PHE A 57 13.90 9.86 9.61
N SER A 58 14.02 11.17 9.47
CA SER A 58 15.28 11.87 9.79
C SER A 58 15.47 11.96 11.31
N GLU A 59 14.38 12.17 12.05
CA GLU A 59 14.34 12.14 13.50
C GLU A 59 13.07 11.39 13.94
N TYR A 60 13.21 10.47 14.89
CA TYR A 60 12.07 9.72 15.39
C TYR A 60 12.24 9.43 16.87
N ARG A 61 11.22 9.78 17.64
CA ARG A 61 11.11 9.55 19.07
C ARG A 61 9.67 9.16 19.40
N CYS A 62 9.52 8.03 20.08
CA CYS A 62 8.24 7.58 20.60
C CYS A 62 8.50 7.04 22.01
N ASP A 63 8.23 7.85 23.04
CA ASP A 63 8.59 7.49 24.43
C ASP A 63 7.71 6.34 24.99
N ARG A 64 6.50 6.21 24.45
CA ARG A 64 5.50 5.21 24.82
C ARG A 64 4.68 4.91 23.58
N ASP A 65 4.15 3.70 23.50
CA ASP A 65 3.25 3.33 22.42
C ASP A 65 2.02 4.24 22.42
N VAL A 66 1.73 4.84 21.26
CA VAL A 66 0.60 5.76 21.05
C VAL A 66 -0.15 5.32 19.80
N THR A 67 -1.47 5.23 19.92
CA THR A 67 -2.36 4.97 18.79
C THR A 67 -3.04 6.25 18.36
N LEU A 68 -2.88 6.61 17.08
CA LEU A 68 -3.54 7.76 16.49
C LEU A 68 -4.66 7.28 15.57
N GLY A 69 -5.92 7.42 16.01
CA GLY A 69 -7.07 7.11 15.16
C GLY A 69 -7.37 8.25 14.20
N ILE A 70 -7.20 7.99 12.91
CA ILE A 70 -7.17 9.01 11.86
C ILE A 70 -8.23 8.73 10.80
N ASP A 71 -8.99 9.77 10.45
CA ASP A 71 -9.76 9.86 9.21
C ASP A 71 -8.84 10.26 8.05
N LEU A 72 -8.61 9.32 7.13
CA LEU A 72 -7.62 9.48 6.05
C LEU A 72 -8.04 10.53 5.02
N GLU A 73 -9.34 10.81 4.87
CA GLU A 73 -9.80 11.88 3.99
C GLU A 73 -9.41 13.26 4.54
N SER A 74 -9.66 13.49 5.82
CA SER A 74 -9.28 14.71 6.54
C SER A 74 -7.77 14.86 6.63
N PHE A 75 -7.06 13.77 6.94
CA PHE A 75 -5.61 13.77 6.99
C PHE A 75 -4.99 14.05 5.62
N SER A 76 -5.52 13.46 4.54
CA SER A 76 -5.08 13.74 3.15
C SER A 76 -5.20 15.22 2.80
N LYS A 77 -6.27 15.91 3.25
CA LYS A 77 -6.44 17.36 3.03
C LYS A 77 -5.37 18.16 3.75
N ILE A 78 -5.05 17.81 5.00
CA ILE A 78 -4.03 18.49 5.81
C ILE A 78 -2.64 18.28 5.23
N ILE A 79 -2.27 17.03 4.94
CA ILE A 79 -0.90 16.74 4.48
C ILE A 79 -0.60 17.37 3.12
N LYS A 80 -1.63 17.65 2.31
CA LYS A 80 -1.51 18.34 1.01
C LYS A 80 -1.23 19.84 1.13
N CYS A 81 -1.31 20.44 2.32
CA CYS A 81 -1.03 21.86 2.52
C CYS A 81 0.47 22.21 2.46
N GLY A 82 1.37 21.25 2.73
CA GLY A 82 2.82 21.44 2.59
C GLY A 82 3.30 21.31 1.15
N GLN A 83 4.46 21.89 0.82
CA GLN A 83 5.17 21.61 -0.44
C GLN A 83 5.85 20.24 -0.36
N ASN A 84 6.15 19.64 -1.51
CA ASN A 84 6.66 18.27 -1.60
C ASN A 84 8.01 18.07 -0.91
N GLU A 85 8.85 19.10 -0.96
CA GLU A 85 10.21 19.13 -0.43
C GLU A 85 10.28 19.67 1.00
N ASP A 86 9.15 20.08 1.60
CA ASP A 86 9.11 20.54 2.99
C ASP A 86 9.47 19.38 3.94
N TYR A 87 10.17 19.69 5.04
CA TYR A 87 10.20 18.78 6.18
C TYR A 87 8.78 18.60 6.72
N LEU A 88 8.47 17.41 7.21
CA LEU A 88 7.18 17.10 7.80
C LEU A 88 7.36 16.44 9.16
N THR A 89 6.85 17.07 10.22
CA THR A 89 6.89 16.52 11.57
C THR A 89 5.49 16.16 12.05
N LEU A 90 5.33 14.94 12.55
CA LEU A 90 4.15 14.50 13.31
C LEU A 90 4.45 14.61 14.80
N LEU A 91 3.59 15.33 15.53
CA LEU A 91 3.71 15.52 16.97
C LEU A 91 2.42 15.10 17.67
N ALA A 92 2.54 14.30 18.72
CA ALA A 92 1.44 13.94 19.60
C ALA A 92 1.91 13.70 21.04
N ASP A 93 1.09 14.09 22.00
CA ASP A 93 1.31 13.82 23.42
C ASP A 93 1.08 12.33 23.76
N GLU A 94 1.29 11.93 25.02
CA GLU A 94 1.10 10.53 25.46
C GLU A 94 -0.36 10.07 25.39
N ASN A 95 -1.32 10.95 25.64
CA ASN A 95 -2.76 10.70 25.51
C ASN A 95 -3.37 11.78 24.61
N PRO A 96 -3.16 11.70 23.28
CA PRO A 96 -3.48 12.80 22.40
C PRO A 96 -4.97 12.84 22.04
N ASP A 97 -5.58 14.02 22.15
CA ASP A 97 -6.89 14.32 21.52
C ASP A 97 -6.74 14.73 20.05
N SER A 98 -5.50 15.05 19.65
CA SER A 98 -5.17 15.57 18.33
C SER A 98 -3.72 15.25 17.94
N VAL A 99 -3.45 15.08 16.65
CA VAL A 99 -2.09 15.02 16.10
C VAL A 99 -1.77 16.32 15.37
N MET A 100 -0.63 16.92 15.70
CA MET A 100 -0.12 18.11 15.03
C MET A 100 0.82 17.71 13.89
N THR A 101 0.63 18.37 12.77
CA THR A 101 1.45 18.23 11.56
C THR A 101 2.14 19.55 11.29
N ILE A 102 3.47 19.57 11.31
CA ILE A 102 4.30 20.75 11.07
C ILE A 102 5.03 20.60 9.74
N PHE A 103 4.90 21.59 8.87
CA PHE A 103 5.65 21.72 7.63
C PHE A 103 6.69 22.83 7.74
N GLU A 104 7.94 22.54 7.42
CA GLU A 104 9.03 23.52 7.42
C GLU A 104 9.68 23.60 6.04
N ASP A 105 9.62 24.77 5.40
CA ASP A 105 10.31 25.04 4.14
C ASP A 105 11.83 25.08 4.38
N LYS A 106 12.57 24.26 3.63
CA LYS A 106 14.03 24.11 3.78
C LYS A 106 14.84 25.39 3.49
N LYS A 107 14.25 26.41 2.86
CA LYS A 107 14.94 27.60 2.35
C LYS A 107 14.32 28.92 2.79
N ARG A 108 12.99 28.98 2.91
CA ARG A 108 12.22 30.23 3.06
C ARG A 108 11.78 30.52 4.49
N GLU A 109 12.25 29.72 5.46
CA GLU A 109 11.87 29.83 6.89
C GLU A 109 10.35 29.83 7.13
N ARG A 110 9.56 29.33 6.17
CA ARG A 110 8.11 29.23 6.29
C ARG A 110 7.79 27.98 7.11
N VAL A 111 7.09 28.18 8.22
CA VAL A 111 6.53 27.10 9.05
C VAL A 111 5.01 27.12 8.94
N SER A 112 4.39 25.94 8.86
CA SER A 112 2.93 25.81 8.85
C SER A 112 2.49 24.65 9.73
N GLU A 113 1.58 24.93 10.65
CA GLU A 113 1.11 23.98 11.65
C GLU A 113 -0.37 23.70 11.43
N TYR A 114 -0.72 22.43 11.42
CA TYR A 114 -2.10 21.97 11.29
C TYR A 114 -2.39 20.95 12.36
N ASN A 115 -3.56 21.04 12.97
CA ASN A 115 -3.95 20.13 14.04
C ASN A 115 -5.16 19.30 13.61
N LEU A 116 -5.04 17.97 13.64
CA LEU A 116 -6.10 17.04 13.29
C LEU A 116 -6.63 16.38 14.56
N LYS A 117 -7.95 16.49 14.79
CA LYS A 117 -8.60 15.77 15.88
C LYS A 117 -8.55 14.27 15.63
N LEU A 118 -8.18 13.53 16.66
CA LEU A 118 -8.14 12.07 16.64
C LEU A 118 -9.52 11.49 16.95
N MET A 119 -9.71 10.24 16.55
CA MET A 119 -10.91 9.48 16.78
C MET A 119 -10.58 8.20 17.55
N ASN A 120 -11.51 7.74 18.38
CA ASN A 120 -11.43 6.40 18.92
C ASN A 120 -11.93 5.43 17.86
N ILE A 121 -11.01 4.62 17.32
CA ILE A 121 -11.30 3.60 16.32
C ILE A 121 -11.06 2.25 16.98
N ASP A 122 -12.12 1.47 17.09
CA ASP A 122 -12.02 0.07 17.49
C ASP A 122 -11.35 -0.70 16.35
N SER A 123 -10.12 -1.15 16.56
CA SER A 123 -9.39 -1.94 15.56
C SER A 123 -9.00 -3.30 16.14
N GLU A 124 -9.43 -4.36 15.47
CA GLU A 124 -8.90 -5.70 15.70
C GLU A 124 -7.54 -5.81 14.99
N PHE A 125 -6.46 -5.91 15.76
CA PHE A 125 -5.16 -6.22 15.19
C PHE A 125 -5.14 -7.70 14.79
N LEU A 126 -5.19 -7.95 13.49
CA LEU A 126 -5.09 -9.27 12.89
C LEU A 126 -3.62 -9.67 12.86
N LYS A 127 -3.31 -10.74 13.59
CA LYS A 127 -2.01 -11.38 13.44
C LYS A 127 -1.95 -12.01 12.05
N ILE A 128 -1.00 -11.53 11.25
CA ILE A 128 -0.71 -12.10 9.93
C ILE A 128 0.37 -13.15 10.16
N ASP A 129 0.01 -14.42 10.03
CA ASP A 129 0.97 -15.52 10.08
C ASP A 129 1.73 -15.63 8.74
N ASP A 130 2.90 -16.25 8.78
CA ASP A 130 3.66 -16.53 7.56
C ASP A 130 2.86 -17.51 6.69
N MET A 131 2.55 -17.09 5.47
CA MET A 131 1.84 -17.91 4.48
C MET A 131 2.82 -18.45 3.45
N ASP A 132 2.69 -19.74 3.14
CA ASP A 132 3.35 -20.35 1.99
C ASP A 132 2.60 -19.93 0.72
N TYR A 133 3.33 -19.39 -0.25
CA TYR A 133 2.77 -18.92 -1.52
C TYR A 133 3.25 -19.83 -2.66
N ASP A 134 2.32 -20.24 -3.53
CA ASP A 134 2.59 -21.10 -4.69
C ASP A 134 3.32 -20.38 -5.81
N SER A 135 3.20 -19.05 -5.86
CA SER A 135 3.89 -18.21 -6.83
C SER A 135 4.30 -16.86 -6.26
N VAL A 136 5.45 -16.36 -6.73
CA VAL A 136 5.97 -15.03 -6.41
C VAL A 136 6.40 -14.35 -7.71
N ILE A 137 5.74 -13.25 -8.04
CA ILE A 137 6.02 -12.42 -9.21
C ILE A 137 6.64 -11.11 -8.72
N ASN A 138 7.76 -10.69 -9.31
CA ASN A 138 8.23 -9.31 -9.20
C ASN A 138 8.22 -8.68 -10.59
N MET A 139 7.62 -7.50 -10.70
CA MET A 139 7.50 -6.77 -11.95
C MET A 139 7.46 -5.25 -11.70
N PRO A 140 7.60 -4.42 -12.75
CA PRO A 140 7.47 -2.98 -12.62
C PRO A 140 6.06 -2.62 -12.14
N SER A 141 5.97 -1.79 -11.10
CA SER A 141 4.69 -1.34 -10.56
C SER A 141 3.88 -0.57 -11.60
N ALA A 142 4.55 0.23 -12.43
CA ALA A 142 3.94 0.99 -13.51
C ALA A 142 3.29 0.10 -14.58
N GLU A 143 3.90 -1.05 -14.91
CA GLU A 143 3.35 -2.01 -15.86
C GLU A 143 2.09 -2.68 -15.28
N PHE A 144 2.14 -3.12 -14.02
CA PHE A 144 0.98 -3.67 -13.34
C PHE A 144 -0.18 -2.64 -13.23
N SER A 145 0.14 -1.39 -12.87
CA SER A 145 -0.83 -0.28 -12.84
C SER A 145 -1.46 0.01 -14.19
N LYS A 146 -0.74 -0.19 -15.29
CA LYS A 146 -1.28 -0.05 -16.64
C LYS A 146 -2.22 -1.21 -16.97
N ILE A 147 -1.79 -2.44 -16.75
CA ILE A 147 -2.60 -3.66 -16.99
C ILE A 147 -3.94 -3.58 -16.27
N VAL A 148 -3.94 -3.24 -14.97
CA VAL A 148 -5.16 -3.11 -14.17
C VAL A 148 -6.09 -2.03 -14.74
N ARG A 149 -5.56 -0.86 -15.11
CA ARG A 149 -6.37 0.24 -15.67
C ARG A 149 -6.96 -0.10 -17.03
N ASP A 150 -6.18 -0.75 -17.89
CA ASP A 150 -6.60 -1.11 -19.24
C ASP A 150 -7.73 -2.17 -19.17
N LEU A 151 -7.54 -3.22 -18.37
CA LEU A 151 -8.49 -4.34 -18.25
C LEU A 151 -9.74 -4.00 -17.43
N LYS A 152 -9.68 -2.99 -16.55
CA LYS A 152 -10.86 -2.44 -15.84
C LYS A 152 -11.91 -1.84 -16.77
N ASN A 153 -11.54 -1.43 -17.98
CA ASN A 153 -12.51 -0.94 -18.96
C ASN A 153 -13.34 -2.06 -19.60
N LEU A 154 -12.96 -3.34 -19.40
CA LEU A 154 -13.59 -4.49 -20.04
C LEU A 154 -14.49 -5.30 -19.10
N SER A 155 -14.07 -5.46 -17.83
CA SER A 155 -14.79 -6.23 -16.82
C SER A 155 -14.54 -5.70 -15.41
N GLU A 156 -15.28 -6.22 -14.43
CA GLU A 156 -15.08 -5.99 -13.00
C GLU A 156 -14.14 -7.02 -12.35
N SER A 157 -13.76 -8.06 -13.09
CA SER A 157 -12.89 -9.15 -12.62
C SER A 157 -11.60 -9.20 -13.43
N LEU A 158 -10.48 -9.41 -12.74
CA LEU A 158 -9.19 -9.75 -13.35
C LEU A 158 -8.82 -11.17 -12.93
N ASN A 159 -8.59 -12.03 -13.91
CA ASN A 159 -8.06 -13.36 -13.70
C ASN A 159 -6.53 -13.35 -13.93
N ILE A 160 -5.78 -13.92 -12.98
CA ILE A 160 -4.32 -13.97 -12.98
C ILE A 160 -3.90 -15.43 -13.01
N ILE A 161 -3.29 -15.82 -14.13
CA ILE A 161 -2.82 -17.18 -14.39
C ILE A 161 -1.30 -17.18 -14.38
N VAL A 162 -0.69 -17.96 -13.49
CA VAL A 162 0.75 -18.09 -13.37
C VAL A 162 1.18 -19.49 -13.79
N THR A 163 2.11 -19.51 -14.73
CA THR A 163 2.76 -20.72 -15.26
C THR A 163 4.26 -20.56 -15.19
N LYS A 164 5.01 -21.64 -15.41
CA LYS A 164 6.48 -21.62 -15.36
C LYS A 164 7.09 -20.61 -16.34
N ASP A 165 6.41 -20.38 -17.47
CA ASP A 165 6.95 -19.60 -18.59
C ASP A 165 6.32 -18.20 -18.70
N SER A 166 5.24 -17.93 -17.97
CA SER A 166 4.52 -16.65 -18.10
C SER A 166 3.57 -16.35 -16.95
N VAL A 167 3.31 -15.06 -16.77
CA VAL A 167 2.15 -14.53 -16.05
C VAL A 167 1.17 -14.00 -17.09
N LYS A 168 -0.10 -14.41 -17.01
CA LYS A 168 -1.16 -13.98 -17.89
C LYS A 168 -2.26 -13.29 -17.08
N PHE A 169 -2.66 -12.12 -17.55
CA PHE A 169 -3.74 -11.31 -16.99
C PHE A 169 -4.89 -11.30 -17.99
N THR A 170 -6.07 -11.74 -17.58
CA THR A 170 -7.26 -11.87 -18.43
C THR A 170 -8.46 -11.16 -17.81
N SER A 171 -9.29 -10.59 -18.66
CA SER A 171 -10.54 -9.95 -18.28
C SER A 171 -11.55 -10.22 -19.37
N GLU A 172 -12.74 -10.69 -18.99
CA GLU A 172 -13.85 -10.99 -19.90
C GLU A 172 -15.11 -10.31 -19.37
N GLY A 173 -15.77 -9.54 -20.22
CA GLY A 173 -17.01 -8.83 -19.88
C GLY A 173 -17.90 -8.68 -21.11
N GLU A 174 -19.04 -8.01 -20.93
CA GLU A 174 -20.10 -7.94 -21.94
C GLU A 174 -19.65 -7.28 -23.25
N THR A 175 -18.81 -6.24 -23.15
CA THR A 175 -18.35 -5.47 -24.32
C THR A 175 -17.18 -6.15 -25.05
N GLY A 176 -16.49 -7.08 -24.40
CA GLY A 176 -15.36 -7.81 -24.98
C GLY A 176 -14.43 -8.41 -23.94
N SER A 177 -13.33 -8.99 -24.41
CA SER A 177 -12.30 -9.60 -23.59
C SER A 177 -10.91 -9.06 -23.93
N GLY A 178 -10.01 -9.13 -22.95
CA GLY A 178 -8.63 -8.67 -23.06
C GLY A 178 -7.67 -9.63 -22.36
N SER A 179 -6.47 -9.76 -22.90
CA SER A 179 -5.41 -10.59 -22.33
C SER A 179 -4.06 -9.89 -22.48
N VAL A 180 -3.29 -9.85 -21.40
CA VAL A 180 -1.89 -9.41 -21.40
C VAL A 180 -1.04 -10.58 -20.89
N VAL A 181 0.04 -10.90 -21.60
CA VAL A 181 0.95 -12.00 -21.24
C VAL A 181 2.35 -11.43 -21.05
N LEU A 182 2.91 -11.62 -19.87
CA LEU A 182 4.29 -11.25 -19.55
C LEU A 182 5.11 -12.53 -19.39
N LYS A 183 6.25 -12.59 -20.07
CA LYS A 183 7.25 -13.64 -19.87
C LYS A 183 8.35 -13.13 -18.95
N PRO A 184 8.92 -13.96 -18.07
CA PRO A 184 10.07 -13.56 -17.28
C PRO A 184 11.23 -13.08 -18.17
N TYR A 185 11.81 -11.94 -17.83
CA TYR A 185 13.00 -11.42 -18.49
C TYR A 185 13.82 -10.56 -17.53
N THR A 186 15.12 -10.49 -17.78
CA THR A 186 16.04 -9.65 -17.02
C THR A 186 16.60 -8.58 -17.93
N ASP A 187 16.33 -7.32 -17.61
CA ASP A 187 16.94 -6.17 -18.27
C ASP A 187 18.23 -5.81 -17.51
N ILE A 188 19.37 -5.89 -18.21
CA ILE A 188 20.71 -5.65 -17.64
C ILE A 188 20.95 -4.15 -17.41
N GLU A 189 20.39 -3.29 -18.25
CA GLU A 189 20.57 -1.84 -18.14
C GLU A 189 19.62 -1.22 -17.12
N LYS A 190 18.41 -1.77 -17.01
CA LYS A 190 17.36 -1.33 -16.09
C LYS A 190 16.79 -2.50 -15.29
N PRO A 191 17.48 -2.96 -14.23
CA PRO A 191 17.03 -4.08 -13.42
C PRO A 191 15.59 -3.92 -12.89
N ASP A 192 15.18 -2.70 -12.55
CA ASP A 192 13.83 -2.38 -12.06
C ASP A 192 12.71 -2.58 -13.10
N GLU A 193 13.07 -2.67 -14.39
CA GLU A 193 12.15 -2.99 -15.49
C GLU A 193 12.02 -4.50 -15.72
N SER A 194 12.73 -5.34 -14.96
CA SER A 194 12.71 -6.80 -15.12
C SER A 194 11.43 -7.44 -14.61
N VAL A 195 11.09 -8.60 -15.17
CA VAL A 195 10.00 -9.45 -14.69
C VAL A 195 10.58 -10.80 -14.24
N SER A 196 10.33 -11.16 -12.97
CA SER A 196 10.72 -12.46 -12.41
C SER A 196 9.50 -13.21 -11.90
N VAL A 197 9.53 -14.54 -12.07
CA VAL A 197 8.48 -15.44 -11.61
C VAL A 197 9.14 -16.64 -10.95
N HIS A 198 8.82 -16.84 -9.68
CA HIS A 198 9.09 -18.09 -8.96
C HIS A 198 7.76 -18.84 -8.83
N LEU A 199 7.75 -20.11 -9.20
CA LEU A 199 6.54 -20.93 -9.24
C LEU A 199 6.82 -22.29 -8.60
N ASP A 200 6.08 -22.60 -7.55
CA ASP A 200 6.02 -23.92 -6.93
C ASP A 200 4.84 -24.71 -7.51
N ASN A 201 3.63 -24.13 -7.54
CA ASN A 201 2.44 -24.71 -8.16
C ASN A 201 1.76 -23.72 -9.11
N PRO A 202 1.18 -24.16 -10.26
CA PRO A 202 0.37 -23.29 -11.12
C PRO A 202 -0.77 -22.63 -10.33
N VAL A 203 -1.01 -21.36 -10.60
CA VAL A 203 -2.06 -20.57 -9.94
C VAL A 203 -3.00 -20.00 -10.99
N ASP A 204 -4.29 -20.05 -10.71
CA ASP A 204 -5.35 -19.45 -11.51
C ASP A 204 -6.37 -18.82 -10.55
N LEU A 205 -6.26 -17.51 -10.32
CA LEU A 205 -7.07 -16.80 -9.34
C LEU A 205 -7.72 -15.56 -9.93
N THR A 206 -8.97 -15.33 -9.55
CA THR A 206 -9.75 -14.17 -9.99
C THR A 206 -9.88 -13.15 -8.86
N PHE A 207 -9.75 -11.86 -9.18
CA PHE A 207 -9.83 -10.76 -8.22
C PHE A 207 -10.75 -9.64 -8.72
N GLY A 208 -11.34 -8.89 -7.79
CA GLY A 208 -12.10 -7.69 -8.14
C GLY A 208 -11.19 -6.55 -8.63
N LEU A 209 -11.39 -6.08 -9.86
CA LEU A 209 -10.64 -4.96 -10.45
C LEU A 209 -10.83 -3.64 -9.71
N LYS A 210 -11.94 -3.49 -8.97
CA LYS A 210 -12.13 -2.37 -8.04
C LYS A 210 -11.00 -2.30 -7.01
N TYR A 211 -10.72 -3.39 -6.31
CA TYR A 211 -9.67 -3.46 -5.28
C TYR A 211 -8.28 -3.35 -5.88
N LEU A 212 -8.02 -4.04 -6.99
CA LEU A 212 -6.73 -3.93 -7.69
C LEU A 212 -6.44 -2.50 -8.14
N ASN A 213 -7.46 -1.75 -8.56
CA ASN A 213 -7.32 -0.35 -8.93
C ASN A 213 -7.00 0.57 -7.75
N ASP A 214 -7.35 0.18 -6.53
CA ASP A 214 -6.90 0.88 -5.31
C ASP A 214 -5.47 0.48 -4.95
N ILE A 215 -5.15 -0.81 -5.02
CA ILE A 215 -3.80 -1.37 -4.76
C ILE A 215 -2.75 -0.70 -5.64
N VAL A 216 -3.01 -0.50 -6.93
CA VAL A 216 -2.04 0.09 -7.87
C VAL A 216 -1.68 1.55 -7.59
N LYS A 217 -2.39 2.23 -6.67
CA LYS A 217 -1.99 3.57 -6.17
C LYS A 217 -0.69 3.51 -5.35
N GLY A 218 -0.35 2.34 -4.81
CA GLY A 218 0.93 2.05 -4.17
C GLY A 218 2.14 2.17 -5.10
N ALA A 219 1.94 2.16 -6.42
CA ALA A 219 3.03 2.33 -7.40
C ALA A 219 3.78 3.67 -7.27
N SER A 220 3.20 4.66 -6.60
CA SER A 220 3.89 5.93 -6.29
C SER A 220 5.02 5.78 -5.26
N LEU A 221 5.02 4.70 -4.49
CA LEU A 221 5.95 4.41 -3.38
C LEU A 221 7.13 3.53 -3.80
N SER A 222 6.96 2.72 -4.85
CA SER A 222 7.96 1.74 -5.29
C SER A 222 7.91 1.55 -6.80
N SER A 223 9.08 1.46 -7.45
CA SER A 223 9.20 1.16 -8.89
C SER A 223 8.80 -0.27 -9.23
N SER A 224 8.83 -1.17 -8.25
CA SER A 224 8.47 -2.58 -8.39
C SER A 224 7.29 -2.95 -7.50
N ILE A 225 6.55 -3.97 -7.90
CA ILE A 225 5.55 -4.66 -7.06
C ILE A 225 5.91 -6.13 -6.95
N THR A 226 5.78 -6.67 -5.73
CA THR A 226 5.83 -8.12 -5.49
C THR A 226 4.40 -8.64 -5.31
N ILE A 227 4.00 -9.60 -6.15
CA ILE A 227 2.70 -10.25 -6.10
C ILE A 227 2.92 -11.70 -5.67
N LYS A 228 2.33 -12.11 -4.55
CA LYS A 228 2.37 -13.50 -4.10
C LYS A 228 0.97 -14.10 -4.11
N LEU A 229 0.84 -15.28 -4.71
CA LEU A 229 -0.43 -15.95 -4.91
C LEU A 229 -0.31 -17.40 -4.45
N ALA A 230 -1.34 -17.90 -3.79
CA ALA A 230 -1.53 -19.30 -3.45
C ALA A 230 -3.02 -19.61 -3.48
N ASP A 231 -3.37 -20.86 -3.76
CA ASP A 231 -4.76 -21.30 -3.66
C ASP A 231 -5.26 -21.17 -2.20
N LYS A 232 -6.55 -20.84 -2.02
CA LYS A 232 -7.24 -20.73 -0.72
C LYS A 232 -6.64 -19.75 0.30
N THR A 233 -5.71 -18.90 -0.09
CA THR A 233 -5.13 -17.84 0.77
C THR A 233 -5.27 -16.47 0.11
N PRO A 234 -5.34 -15.38 0.90
CA PRO A 234 -5.33 -14.03 0.34
C PRO A 234 -4.04 -13.75 -0.44
N ALA A 235 -4.18 -13.21 -1.64
CA ALA A 235 -3.06 -12.73 -2.44
C ALA A 235 -2.39 -11.53 -1.76
N LEU A 236 -1.06 -11.52 -1.76
CA LEU A 236 -0.27 -10.41 -1.25
C LEU A 236 0.25 -9.53 -2.39
N PHE A 237 -0.04 -8.24 -2.33
CA PHE A 237 0.53 -7.21 -3.19
C PHE A 237 1.40 -6.29 -2.32
N GLU A 238 2.72 -6.35 -2.50
CA GLU A 238 3.70 -5.62 -1.69
C GLU A 238 4.42 -4.55 -2.52
N PHE A 239 4.44 -3.33 -1.98
CA PHE A 239 5.31 -2.24 -2.40
C PHE A 239 6.34 -1.99 -1.29
N LYS A 240 7.61 -2.24 -1.59
CA LYS A 240 8.69 -1.91 -0.65
C LYS A 240 8.90 -0.40 -0.63
N LEU A 241 8.93 0.18 0.56
CA LEU A 241 9.27 1.59 0.73
C LEU A 241 10.77 1.76 0.47
N ALA A 242 11.16 2.92 -0.06
CA ALA A 242 12.58 3.21 -0.33
C ALA A 242 13.47 3.04 0.90
N VAL A 243 12.93 3.28 2.10
CA VAL A 243 13.63 3.10 3.37
C VAL A 243 12.70 2.49 4.41
N GLY A 244 13.18 1.45 5.10
CA GLY A 244 12.68 1.05 6.42
C GLY A 244 11.27 0.45 6.49
N GLY A 245 10.67 -0.03 5.40
CA GLY A 245 9.28 -0.50 5.50
C GLY A 245 8.64 -1.04 4.23
N TYR A 246 7.33 -1.25 4.30
CA TYR A 246 6.52 -1.76 3.21
C TYR A 246 5.08 -1.24 3.30
N LEU A 247 4.39 -1.25 2.16
CA LEU A 247 2.94 -1.22 2.06
C LEU A 247 2.47 -2.54 1.43
N ARG A 248 1.67 -3.28 2.17
CA ARG A 248 1.12 -4.58 1.76
C ARG A 248 -0.39 -4.52 1.70
N PHE A 249 -0.94 -5.15 0.67
CA PHE A 249 -2.36 -5.38 0.51
C PHE A 249 -2.61 -6.88 0.45
N TYR A 250 -3.52 -7.37 1.27
CA TYR A 250 -3.99 -8.75 1.22
C TYR A 250 -5.40 -8.75 0.66
N LEU A 251 -5.60 -9.40 -0.47
CA LEU A 251 -6.86 -9.42 -1.19
C LEU A 251 -7.35 -10.86 -1.34
N ALA A 252 -8.55 -11.15 -0.84
CA ALA A 252 -9.16 -12.46 -1.05
C ALA A 252 -9.51 -12.65 -2.54
N PRO A 253 -9.23 -13.83 -3.13
CA PRO A 253 -9.70 -14.16 -4.45
C PRO A 253 -11.24 -14.27 -4.46
N LYS A 254 -11.84 -14.03 -5.63
CA LYS A 254 -13.22 -14.43 -5.89
C LYS A 254 -13.23 -15.95 -6.03
N PHE A 255 -14.08 -16.61 -5.26
CA PHE A 255 -14.41 -18.01 -5.48
C PHE A 255 -15.56 -18.04 -6.48
N ASP A 256 -15.46 -18.88 -7.51
CA ASP A 256 -16.62 -19.19 -8.33
C ASP A 256 -17.58 -20.02 -7.46
N GLU A 257 -18.87 -19.65 -7.45
CA GLU A 257 -19.90 -20.33 -6.65
C GLU A 257 -20.22 -21.76 -7.17
N ASP A 258 -19.54 -22.21 -8.22
CA ASP A 258 -19.78 -23.48 -8.93
C ASP A 258 -18.76 -24.60 -8.60
N GLU A 259 -17.93 -24.45 -7.56
CA GLU A 259 -17.16 -25.56 -6.94
C GLU A 259 -17.68 -25.98 -5.55
#